data_AF-N8Z2V1-F1
#
_entry.id   AF-N8Z2V1-F1
#
_cell.length_a   1.000
_cell.length_b   1.000
_cell.length_c   1.000
_cell.angle_alpha   90.00
_cell.angle_beta   90.00
_cell.angle_gamma   90.00
#
_symmetry.space_group_name_H-M   'P 1'
#
loop_
_entity.id
_entity.type
_entity.pdbx_description
1 polymer ?
#
loop_
_entity_poly.entity_id
_entity_poly.type
_entity_poly.pdbx_seq_one_letter_code
_entity_poly.pdbx_strand_id
1 'polypeptide(L)' 'MNKKSKLGLCFIVGIVLISAMAYLLFGAQESGKSLGSLLICGACFLALLAYINKIKNL' A
#
# COMPACT_ATOMS: atom_id res chain seq x y z
N MET A 1 -18.91 6.52 -8.76
CA MET A 1 -18.18 5.24 -8.66
C MET A 1 -18.82 4.37 -7.58
N ASN A 2 -19.29 3.17 -7.90
CA ASN A 2 -20.01 2.28 -6.96
C ASN A 2 -19.08 1.77 -5.84
N LYS A 3 -19.63 1.52 -4.63
CA LYS A 3 -18.86 1.03 -3.45
C LYS A 3 -18.00 -0.21 -3.78
N LYS A 4 -18.55 -1.17 -4.55
CA LYS A 4 -17.84 -2.37 -5.02
C LYS A 4 -16.62 -2.04 -5.91
N SER A 5 -16.76 -1.04 -6.79
CA SER A 5 -15.69 -0.61 -7.69
C SER A 5 -14.56 0.12 -6.93
N LYS A 6 -14.90 0.93 -5.91
CA LYS A 6 -13.91 1.51 -4.97
C LYS A 6 -13.12 0.45 -4.21
N LEU A 7 -13.80 -0.58 -3.70
CA LEU A 7 -13.18 -1.69 -2.99
C LEU A 7 -12.24 -2.50 -3.90
N GLY A 8 -12.65 -2.80 -5.13
CA GLY A 8 -11.81 -3.49 -6.10
C GLY A 8 -10.54 -2.71 -6.44
N LEU A 9 -10.65 -1.40 -6.66
CA LEU A 9 -9.49 -0.52 -6.91
C LEU A 9 -8.52 -0.48 -5.74
N CYS A 10 -9.03 -0.40 -4.50
CA CYS A 10 -8.20 -0.47 -3.30
C CYS A 10 -7.47 -1.82 -3.16
N PHE A 11 -8.12 -2.93 -3.55
CA PHE A 11 -7.51 -4.25 -3.49
C PHE A 11 -6.34 -4.37 -4.48
N ILE A 12 -6.52 -3.89 -5.71
CA ILE A 12 -5.47 -3.86 -6.74
C ILE A 12 -4.29 -2.99 -6.27
N VAL A 13 -4.57 -1.79 -5.76
CA VAL A 13 -3.52 -0.88 -5.24
C VAL A 13 -2.78 -1.50 -4.05
N GLY A 14 -3.49 -2.22 -3.17
CA GLY A 14 -2.88 -2.96 -2.06
C GLY A 14 -1.91 -4.05 -2.52
N ILE A 15 -2.29 -4.85 -3.53
CA ILE A 15 -1.42 -5.90 -4.10
C ILE A 15 -0.16 -5.29 -4.71
N VAL A 16 -0.30 -4.19 -5.47
CA VAL A 16 0.83 -3.48 -6.08
C VAL A 16 1.80 -2.95 -5.01
N LEU A 17 1.27 -2.36 -3.93
CA LEU A 17 2.06 -1.89 -2.79
C LEU A 17 2.82 -3.02 -2.10
N ILE A 18 2.20 -4.18 -1.90
CA ILE A 18 2.85 -5.35 -1.28
C ILE A 18 3.99 -5.86 -2.17
N SER A 19 3.78 -5.97 -3.49
CA SER A 19 4.82 -6.36 -4.43
C SER A 19 5.98 -5.36 -4.47
N ALA A 20 5.68 -4.06 -4.42
CA ALA A 20 6.71 -3.01 -4.34
C ALA A 20 7.53 -3.11 -3.04
N MET A 21 6.85 -3.37 -1.90
CA MET A 21 7.52 -3.60 -0.62
C MET A 21 8.43 -4.84 -0.67
N ALA A 22 7.95 -5.95 -1.24
CA ALA A 22 8.74 -7.16 -1.39
C ALA A 22 9.97 -6.91 -2.27
N TYR A 23 9.81 -6.22 -3.40
CA TYR A 23 10.93 -5.84 -4.26
C TYR A 23 11.96 -4.97 -3.54
N LEU A 24 11.51 -3.98 -2.77
CA LEU A 24 12.40 -3.15 -1.97
C LEU A 24 13.09 -3.92 -0.84
N LEU A 25 12.40 -4.85 -0.17
CA LEU A 25 12.98 -5.69 0.88
C LEU A 25 14.08 -6.62 0.34
N PHE A 26 13.84 -7.25 -0.83
CA PHE A 26 14.81 -8.16 -1.44
C PHE A 26 15.93 -7.44 -2.20
N GLY A 27 15.67 -6.25 -2.75
CA GLY A 27 16.65 -5.45 -3.50
C GLY A 27 17.50 -4.51 -2.63
N ALA A 28 17.20 -4.40 -1.33
CA ALA A 28 17.89 -3.50 -0.41
C ALA A 28 19.22 -4.06 0.12
N GLN A 29 20.18 -4.19 -0.78
CA GLN A 29 21.57 -4.46 -0.41
C GLN A 29 22.30 -3.19 0.10
N GLU A 30 21.72 -1.99 -0.08
CA GLU A 30 22.30 -0.69 0.30
C GLU A 30 21.41 0.04 1.33
N SER A 31 21.74 -0.10 2.62
CA SER A 31 20.83 0.00 3.78
C SER A 31 20.33 1.40 4.20
N GLY A 32 20.58 2.47 3.44
CA GLY A 32 20.13 3.83 3.79
C GLY A 32 18.86 4.30 3.06
N LYS A 33 18.81 4.11 1.73
CA LYS A 33 17.66 4.55 0.90
C LYS A 33 16.45 3.63 1.01
N SER A 34 16.66 2.35 1.30
CA SER A 34 15.58 1.36 1.39
C SER A 34 14.64 1.61 2.59
N LEU A 35 15.17 2.03 3.74
CA LEU A 35 14.35 2.30 4.92
C LEU A 35 13.36 3.44 4.71
N GLY A 36 13.80 4.53 4.05
CA GLY A 36 12.94 5.67 3.74
C GLY A 36 11.81 5.31 2.77
N SER A 37 12.11 4.57 1.70
CA SER A 37 11.08 4.11 0.76
C SER A 37 10.13 3.09 1.40
N LEU A 38 10.62 2.26 2.33
CA LEU A 38 9.78 1.33 3.11
C LEU A 38 8.75 2.07 3.97
N LEU A 39 9.18 3.11 4.68
CA LEU A 39 8.31 3.93 5.53
C LEU A 39 7.24 4.65 4.71
N ILE A 40 7.60 5.19 3.55
CA ILE A 40 6.65 5.83 2.63
C ILE A 40 5.64 4.80 2.09
N CYS A 41 6.10 3.60 1.69
CA CYS A 41 5.20 2.52 1.26
C CYS A 41 4.24 2.09 2.39
N GLY A 42 4.75 1.94 3.61
CA GLY A 42 3.95 1.57 4.77
C GLY A 42 2.89 2.63 5.11
N ALA A 43 3.26 3.92 5.07
CA ALA A 43 2.34 5.03 5.28
C ALA A 43 1.24 5.08 4.21
N CYS A 44 1.59 4.87 2.93
CA CYS A 44 0.62 4.75 1.83
C CYS A 44 -0.34 3.59 2.05
N PHE A 45 0.15 2.43 2.50
CA PHE A 45 -0.69 1.27 2.79
C PHE A 45 -1.66 1.52 3.95
N LEU A 46 -1.19 2.13 5.05
CA LEU A 46 -2.02 2.52 6.19
C LEU A 46 -3.11 3.53 5.80
N ALA A 47 -2.77 4.53 4.98
CA ALA A 47 -3.73 5.49 4.45
C ALA A 47 -4.79 4.81 3.56
N LEU A 48 -4.37 3.86 2.73
CA LEU A 48 -5.27 3.05 1.91
C LEU A 48 -6.21 2.20 2.79
N LEU A 49 -5.68 1.56 3.82
CA LEU A 49 -6.44 0.74 4.77
C LEU A 49 -7.47 1.59 5.51
N ALA A 50 -7.08 2.76 6.00
CA ALA A 50 -7.98 3.72 6.65
C ALA A 50 -9.10 4.18 5.70
N TYR A 51 -8.78 4.42 4.42
CA TYR A 51 -9.75 4.78 3.40
C TYR A 51 -10.75 3.65 3.10
N ILE A 52 -10.27 2.40 2.99
CA ILE A 52 -11.14 1.22 2.85
C ILE A 52 -12.07 1.09 4.05
N ASN A 53 -11.53 1.23 5.26
CA ASN A 53 -12.31 1.10 6.49
C ASN A 53 -13.38 2.20 6.58
N LYS A 54 -13.05 3.44 6.16
CA LYS A 54 -14.00 4.54 6.04
C LYS A 54 -15.10 4.24 5.02
N ILE A 55 -14.79 3.63 3.87
CA ILE A 55 -15.80 3.25 2.86
C ILE A 55 -16.67 2.09 3.33
N LYS A 56 -16.10 1.13 4.05
CA LYS A 56 -16.83 -0.03 4.57
C LYS A 56 -17.81 0.36 5.69
N ASN A 57 -17.51 1.42 6.44
CA ASN A 57 -18.31 1.93 7.54
C ASN A 57 -19.27 3.09 7.13
N LEU A 58 -19.32 3.43 5.84
CA LEU A 58 -20.25 4.37 5.20
C LEU A 58 -21.31 3.60 4.43
#